data_AF-A0A1G9BHS3-F1
#
_entry.id   AF-A0A1G9BHS3-F1
#
_cell.length_a   1.000
_cell.length_b   1.000
_cell.length_c   1.000
_cell.angle_alpha   90.00
_cell.angle_beta   90.00
_cell.angle_gamma   90.00
#
_symmetry.space_group_name_H-M   'P 1'
#
loop_
_entity.id
_entity.type
_entity.pdbx_description
1 polymer ?
#
loop_
_entity_poly.entity_id
_entity_poly.type
_entity_poly.pdbx_seq_one_letter_code
_entity_poly.pdbx_strand_id
1 'polypeptide(L)'
;MDFGGKTCGVALSDPLMITAQPLEIIRRDRENKLRRTLARIEELIIEYEVGLIILGLPLNMDDTQGERARKTLEFKEDLHRRTGLPVIMSDERLTTVEAEEIMKKQGIPRDKFHDYVDMIAAGIILSDYLENHREQLREGLSRFEWEEE
;
A
#
# COMPACT_ATOMS: atom_id res chain seq x y z
N MET A 1 0.13 -0.45 0.24
CA MET A 1 0.44 -1.31 -0.93
C MET A 1 -0.37 -0.83 -2.12
N ASP A 2 0.20 -0.89 -3.32
CA ASP A 2 -0.48 -0.62 -4.60
C ASP A 2 -0.39 -1.86 -5.49
N PHE A 3 -1.52 -2.29 -6.05
CA PHE A 3 -1.64 -3.49 -6.87
C PHE A 3 -1.78 -3.14 -8.36
N GLY A 4 -0.64 -3.08 -9.04
CA GLY A 4 -0.55 -2.96 -10.49
C GLY A 4 -0.78 -4.30 -11.21
N GLY A 5 -0.75 -4.32 -12.55
CA GLY A 5 -1.00 -5.54 -13.34
C GLY A 5 0.17 -6.54 -13.36
N LYS A 6 1.42 -6.08 -13.29
CA LYS A 6 2.64 -6.93 -13.26
C LYS A 6 3.58 -6.59 -12.11
N THR A 7 3.15 -5.69 -11.26
CA THR A 7 3.92 -5.06 -10.19
C THR A 7 3.03 -4.96 -8.97
N CYS A 8 3.65 -4.92 -7.81
CA CYS A 8 2.97 -4.60 -6.56
C CYS A 8 3.94 -3.75 -5.74
N GLY A 9 3.59 -2.50 -5.53
CA GLY A 9 4.37 -1.59 -4.70
C GLY A 9 4.12 -1.87 -3.23
N VAL A 10 5.18 -1.94 -2.44
CA VAL A 10 5.13 -2.12 -1.00
C VAL A 10 5.78 -0.92 -0.32
N ALA A 11 5.12 -0.42 0.72
CA ALA A 11 5.62 0.59 1.62
C ALA A 11 5.35 0.13 3.06
N LEU A 12 6.17 0.60 3.98
CA LEU A 12 6.15 0.23 5.40
C LEU A 12 6.10 1.49 6.26
N SER A 13 5.34 1.45 7.35
CA SER A 13 5.36 2.51 8.35
C SER A 13 6.51 2.30 9.33
N ASP A 14 6.99 3.37 9.95
CA ASP A 14 7.85 3.21 11.12
C ASP A 14 7.03 2.69 12.34
N PRO A 15 7.69 2.13 13.38
CA PRO A 15 7.00 1.57 14.54
C PRO A 15 6.12 2.56 15.32
N LEU A 16 6.39 3.88 15.22
CA LEU A 16 5.56 4.91 15.85
C LEU A 16 4.36 5.29 14.97
N MET A 17 4.22 4.70 13.78
CA MET A 17 3.15 4.95 12.82
C MET A 17 3.08 6.42 12.37
N ILE A 18 4.23 7.11 12.30
CA ILE A 18 4.31 8.54 11.98
C ILE A 18 4.57 8.76 10.48
N THR A 19 5.44 7.95 9.91
CA THR A 19 5.95 8.07 8.55
C THR A 19 5.75 6.77 7.79
N ALA A 20 5.63 6.89 6.47
CA ALA A 20 5.60 5.77 5.55
C ALA A 20 6.81 5.85 4.61
N GLN A 21 7.43 4.71 4.33
CA GLN A 21 8.60 4.63 3.47
C GLN A 21 8.37 3.58 2.37
N PRO A 22 8.64 3.92 1.10
CA PRO A 22 8.73 2.94 0.02
C PRO A 22 9.74 1.83 0.37
N LEU A 23 9.33 0.57 0.24
CA LEU A 23 10.17 -0.58 0.60
C LEU A 23 10.68 -1.30 -0.64
N GLU A 24 9.79 -1.89 -1.44
CA GLU A 24 10.17 -2.61 -2.65
C GLU A 24 9.04 -2.68 -3.69
N ILE A 25 9.38 -3.15 -4.89
CA ILE A 25 8.42 -3.51 -5.95
C ILE A 25 8.50 -5.00 -6.19
N ILE A 26 7.42 -5.71 -5.91
CA ILE A 26 7.30 -7.13 -6.21
C ILE A 26 6.85 -7.28 -7.66
N ARG A 27 7.75 -7.77 -8.53
CA ARG A 27 7.49 -7.96 -9.96
C ARG A 27 6.99 -9.37 -10.26
N ARG A 28 6.12 -9.49 -11.26
CA ARG A 28 5.63 -10.77 -11.78
C ARG A 28 5.54 -10.77 -13.30
N ASP A 29 5.78 -11.93 -13.90
CA ASP A 29 5.79 -12.09 -15.37
C ASP A 29 4.41 -11.92 -16.00
N ARG A 30 3.37 -12.36 -15.28
CA ARG A 30 1.97 -12.37 -15.72
C ARG A 30 1.05 -11.98 -14.58
N GLU A 31 -0.04 -11.31 -14.93
CA GLU A 31 -1.01 -10.77 -13.97
C GLU A 31 -1.61 -11.86 -13.07
N ASN A 32 -1.95 -13.02 -13.63
CA ASN A 32 -2.55 -14.15 -12.92
C ASN A 32 -1.57 -14.99 -12.08
N LYS A 33 -0.28 -14.66 -12.05
CA LYS A 33 0.73 -15.43 -11.30
C LYS A 33 0.99 -14.83 -9.92
N LEU A 34 -0.02 -14.87 -9.06
CA LEU A 34 0.01 -14.24 -7.73
C LEU A 34 0.77 -15.04 -6.66
N ARG A 35 0.96 -16.35 -6.82
CA ARG A 35 1.56 -17.22 -5.78
C ARG A 35 2.89 -16.71 -5.23
N ARG A 36 3.80 -16.26 -6.10
CA ARG A 36 5.11 -15.72 -5.68
C ARG A 36 4.99 -14.33 -5.05
N THR A 37 4.10 -13.49 -5.59
CA THR A 37 3.82 -12.17 -5.02
C THR A 37 3.31 -12.28 -3.60
N LEU A 38 2.32 -13.14 -3.40
CA LEU A 38 1.76 -13.44 -2.10
C LEU A 38 2.82 -14.00 -1.14
N ALA A 39 3.65 -14.97 -1.59
CA ALA A 39 4.76 -15.52 -0.80
C ALA A 39 5.70 -14.44 -0.28
N ARG A 40 6.13 -13.53 -1.16
CA ARG A 40 7.00 -12.42 -0.76
C ARG A 40 6.34 -11.48 0.24
N ILE A 41 5.04 -11.21 0.09
CA ILE A 41 4.30 -10.35 1.04
C ILE A 41 4.25 -10.97 2.44
N GLU A 42 4.05 -12.29 2.55
CA GLU A 42 4.08 -12.98 3.84
C GLU A 42 5.47 -12.98 4.47
N GLU A 43 6.54 -13.13 3.67
CA GLU A 43 7.91 -12.98 4.17
C GLU A 43 8.12 -11.58 4.78
N LEU A 44 7.69 -10.53 4.08
CA LEU A 44 7.78 -9.15 4.57
C LEU A 44 6.94 -8.93 5.83
N ILE A 45 5.75 -9.53 5.90
CA ILE A 45 4.90 -9.45 7.09
C ILE A 45 5.59 -10.04 8.30
N ILE A 46 6.26 -11.19 8.14
CA ILE A 46 6.99 -11.85 9.21
C ILE A 46 8.24 -11.06 9.57
N GLU A 47 8.99 -10.58 8.58
CA GLU A 47 10.25 -9.84 8.76
C GLU A 47 10.05 -8.51 9.49
N TYR A 48 8.94 -7.82 9.21
CA TYR A 48 8.64 -6.49 9.75
C TYR A 48 7.48 -6.47 10.76
N GLU A 49 7.03 -7.64 11.22
CA GLU A 49 5.96 -7.81 12.21
C GLU A 49 4.68 -7.01 11.87
N VAL A 50 4.29 -7.03 10.60
CA VAL A 50 3.17 -6.23 10.09
C VAL A 50 1.84 -6.77 10.62
N GLY A 51 1.06 -5.92 11.30
CA GLY A 51 -0.26 -6.26 11.83
C GLY A 51 -1.46 -5.82 10.96
N LEU A 52 -1.25 -4.93 9.99
CA LEU A 52 -2.33 -4.34 9.18
C LEU A 52 -1.84 -4.05 7.76
N ILE A 53 -2.66 -4.40 6.77
CA ILE A 53 -2.37 -4.11 5.36
C ILE A 53 -3.31 -3.00 4.87
N ILE A 54 -2.73 -1.91 4.36
CA ILE A 54 -3.46 -0.91 3.59
C ILE A 54 -3.24 -1.20 2.11
N LEU A 55 -4.31 -1.53 1.39
CA LEU A 55 -4.30 -1.78 -0.04
C LEU A 55 -5.10 -0.69 -0.72
N GLY A 56 -4.52 0.02 -1.67
CA GLY A 56 -5.29 1.04 -2.33
C GLY A 56 -6.25 0.46 -3.39
N LEU A 57 -7.29 1.22 -3.70
CA LEU A 57 -8.41 0.87 -4.57
C LEU A 57 -8.47 1.86 -5.74
N PRO A 58 -8.21 1.41 -6.98
CA PRO A 58 -8.26 2.29 -8.15
C PRO A 58 -9.71 2.56 -8.55
N LEU A 59 -10.28 3.65 -8.04
CA LEU A 59 -11.59 4.16 -8.43
C LEU A 59 -11.49 5.12 -9.62
N ASN A 60 -12.52 5.13 -10.46
CA ASN A 60 -12.65 6.16 -11.48
C ASN A 60 -13.01 7.51 -10.83
N MET A 61 -12.83 8.61 -11.56
CA MET A 61 -13.14 9.97 -11.08
C MET A 61 -14.63 10.20 -10.77
N ASP A 62 -15.51 9.36 -11.31
CA ASP A 62 -16.96 9.36 -11.06
C ASP A 62 -17.37 8.32 -9.98
N ASP A 63 -16.41 7.87 -9.16
CA ASP A 63 -16.55 6.84 -8.12
C ASP A 63 -16.96 5.45 -8.64
N THR A 64 -16.96 5.23 -9.97
CA THR A 64 -17.26 3.92 -10.53
C THR A 64 -16.08 2.95 -10.41
N GLN A 65 -16.38 1.66 -10.27
CA GLN A 65 -15.38 0.59 -10.20
C GLN A 65 -15.13 0.01 -11.59
N GLY A 66 -13.88 0.06 -12.04
CA GLY A 66 -13.42 -0.63 -13.25
C GLY A 66 -12.96 -2.06 -12.98
N GLU A 67 -12.54 -2.75 -14.04
CA GLU A 67 -11.97 -4.10 -13.96
C GLU A 67 -10.74 -4.17 -13.03
N ARG A 68 -9.96 -3.09 -12.93
CA ARG A 68 -8.83 -3.00 -11.99
C ARG A 68 -9.29 -3.05 -10.54
N ALA A 69 -10.30 -2.26 -10.17
CA ALA A 69 -10.87 -2.28 -8.82
C ALA A 69 -11.36 -3.69 -8.44
N ARG A 70 -12.05 -4.37 -9.37
CA ARG A 70 -12.51 -5.75 -9.17
C ARG A 70 -11.36 -6.72 -8.85
N LYS A 71 -10.28 -6.66 -9.64
CA LYS A 71 -9.07 -7.48 -9.40
C LYS A 71 -8.37 -7.14 -8.09
N THR A 72 -8.33 -5.87 -7.72
CA THR A 72 -7.78 -5.43 -6.43
C THR A 72 -8.60 -5.99 -5.26
N LEU A 73 -9.93 -6.01 -5.38
CA LEU A 73 -10.80 -6.63 -4.37
C LEU A 73 -10.61 -8.14 -4.29
N GLU A 74 -10.40 -8.84 -5.41
CA GLU A 74 -10.01 -10.26 -5.38
C GLU A 74 -8.67 -10.47 -4.69
N PHE A 75 -7.69 -9.60 -4.97
CA PHE A 75 -6.37 -9.64 -4.35
C PHE A 75 -6.42 -9.39 -2.84
N LYS A 76 -7.29 -8.48 -2.38
CA LYS A 76 -7.60 -8.29 -0.95
C LYS A 76 -7.99 -9.61 -0.29
N GLU A 77 -8.92 -10.36 -0.89
CA GLU A 77 -9.38 -11.64 -0.34
C GLU A 77 -8.27 -12.69 -0.35
N ASP A 78 -7.42 -12.72 -1.37
CA ASP A 78 -6.24 -13.58 -1.42
C ASP A 78 -5.23 -13.25 -0.30
N LEU A 79 -4.98 -11.96 -0.04
CA LEU A 79 -4.14 -11.52 1.06
C LEU A 79 -4.71 -11.97 2.40
N HIS A 80 -5.98 -11.66 2.66
CA HIS A 80 -6.64 -11.99 3.91
C HIS A 80 -6.63 -13.51 4.16
N ARG A 81 -6.98 -14.32 3.16
CA ARG A 81 -6.95 -15.79 3.28
C ARG A 81 -5.56 -16.33 3.57
N ARG A 82 -4.52 -15.70 3.04
CA ARG A 82 -3.15 -16.21 3.15
C ARG A 82 -2.47 -15.80 4.45
N THR A 83 -2.68 -14.56 4.87
CA THR A 83 -1.95 -13.96 6.00
C THR A 83 -2.78 -13.93 7.29
N GLY A 84 -4.11 -14.04 7.18
CA GLY A 84 -5.03 -13.83 8.31
C GLY A 84 -5.13 -12.38 8.78
N LEU A 85 -4.40 -11.45 8.17
CA LEU A 85 -4.36 -10.06 8.59
C LEU A 85 -5.58 -9.27 8.08
N PRO A 86 -5.99 -8.23 8.80
CA PRO A 86 -6.93 -7.25 8.27
C PRO A 86 -6.34 -6.53 7.06
N VAL A 87 -7.17 -6.38 6.02
CA VAL A 87 -6.82 -5.63 4.81
C VAL A 87 -7.85 -4.50 4.64
N ILE A 88 -7.39 -3.26 4.78
CA ILE A 88 -8.20 -2.05 4.61
C ILE A 88 -7.99 -1.52 3.19
N MET A 89 -9.10 -1.17 2.54
CA MET A 89 -9.06 -0.50 1.24
C MET A 89 -8.93 1.01 1.44
N SER A 90 -8.00 1.63 0.72
CA SER A 90 -7.83 3.09 0.71
C SER A 90 -8.06 3.64 -0.70
N ASP A 91 -8.56 4.86 -0.82
CA ASP A 91 -8.79 5.49 -2.12
C ASP A 91 -7.45 5.92 -2.75
N GLU A 92 -7.19 5.54 -4.00
CA GLU A 92 -5.93 5.79 -4.72
C GLU A 92 -5.99 6.97 -5.70
N ARG A 93 -7.06 7.77 -5.71
CA ARG A 93 -7.21 8.85 -6.68
C ARG A 93 -6.08 9.88 -6.58
N LEU A 94 -5.18 9.82 -7.57
CA LEU A 94 -4.16 10.83 -7.84
C LEU A 94 -4.51 11.54 -9.14
N THR A 95 -4.55 12.87 -9.11
CA THR A 95 -4.63 13.69 -10.32
C THR A 95 -3.29 13.65 -11.06
N THR A 96 -3.33 13.87 -12.38
CA THR A 96 -2.12 14.02 -13.21
C THR A 96 -1.18 15.10 -12.65
N VAL A 97 -1.73 16.16 -12.05
CA VAL A 97 -0.97 17.26 -11.44
C VAL A 97 -0.23 16.77 -10.20
N GLU A 98 -0.91 16.07 -9.29
CA GLU A 98 -0.30 15.53 -8.08
C GLU A 98 0.81 14.52 -8.40
N ALA A 99 0.59 13.64 -9.37
CA ALA A 99 1.62 12.71 -9.83
C ALA A 99 2.88 13.45 -10.32
N GLU A 100 2.72 14.50 -11.15
CA GLU A 100 3.84 15.29 -11.65
C GLU A 100 4.59 16.06 -10.56
N GLU A 101 3.89 16.60 -9.56
CA GLU A 101 4.51 17.28 -8.43
C GLU A 101 5.33 16.34 -7.56
N ILE A 102 4.81 15.14 -7.31
CA ILE A 102 5.51 14.09 -6.54
C ILE A 102 6.79 13.67 -7.26
N MET A 103 6.73 13.48 -8.58
CA MET A 103 7.91 13.18 -9.40
C MET A 103 9.02 14.23 -9.26
N LYS A 104 8.65 15.52 -9.33
CA LYS A 104 9.59 16.62 -9.18
C LYS A 104 10.18 16.67 -7.78
N LYS A 105 9.36 16.54 -6.74
CA LYS A 105 9.81 16.55 -5.34
C LYS A 105 10.79 15.42 -5.04
N GLN A 106 10.58 14.25 -5.61
CA GLN A 106 11.43 13.06 -5.43
C GLN A 106 12.66 13.05 -6.35
N GLY A 107 12.81 14.03 -7.24
CA GLY A 107 13.92 14.09 -8.20
C GLY A 107 13.93 12.96 -9.22
N ILE A 108 12.77 12.33 -9.48
CA ILE A 108 12.65 11.18 -10.37
C ILE A 108 12.47 11.67 -11.81
N PRO A 109 13.37 11.29 -12.74
CA PRO A 109 13.22 11.61 -14.15
C PRO A 109 11.91 11.03 -14.73
N ARG A 110 11.23 11.80 -15.59
CA ARG A 110 9.93 11.42 -16.17
C ARG A 110 9.94 10.06 -16.87
N ASP A 111 11.03 9.75 -17.55
CA ASP A 111 11.26 8.48 -18.26
C ASP A 111 11.37 7.26 -17.33
N LYS A 112 11.81 7.46 -16.08
CA LYS A 112 11.95 6.38 -15.09
C LYS A 112 10.75 6.23 -14.18
N PHE A 113 9.79 7.14 -14.23
CA PHE A 113 8.65 7.14 -13.32
C PHE A 113 7.80 5.88 -13.42
N HIS A 114 7.55 5.41 -14.64
CA HIS A 114 6.78 4.19 -14.86
C HIS A 114 7.41 2.96 -14.20
N ASP A 115 8.73 2.97 -13.97
CA ASP A 115 9.42 1.85 -13.32
C ASP A 115 9.15 1.81 -11.81
N TYR A 116 8.79 2.95 -11.20
CA TYR A 116 8.64 3.14 -9.75
C TYR A 116 7.25 3.60 -9.31
N VAL A 117 6.33 3.82 -10.25
CA VAL A 117 5.01 4.41 -9.97
C VAL A 117 4.27 3.67 -8.86
N ASP A 118 4.24 2.33 -8.91
CA ASP A 118 3.49 1.56 -7.90
C ASP A 118 4.13 1.64 -6.51
N MET A 119 5.46 1.76 -6.45
CA MET A 119 6.18 1.90 -5.18
C MET A 119 5.89 3.25 -4.51
N ILE A 120 5.86 4.31 -5.33
CA ILE A 120 5.55 5.66 -4.89
C ILE A 120 4.08 5.73 -4.45
N ALA A 121 3.17 5.16 -5.25
CA ALA A 121 1.75 5.06 -4.91
C ALA A 121 1.54 4.33 -3.58
N ALA A 122 2.21 3.19 -3.36
CA ALA A 122 2.15 2.47 -2.09
C ALA A 122 2.55 3.33 -0.89
N GLY A 123 3.57 4.18 -1.05
CA GLY A 123 4.01 5.13 -0.02
C GLY A 123 2.96 6.20 0.25
N ILE A 124 2.40 6.82 -0.81
CA ILE A 124 1.36 7.85 -0.70
C ILE A 124 0.12 7.30 0.01
N ILE A 125 -0.36 6.13 -0.42
CA ILE A 125 -1.52 5.46 0.17
C ILE A 125 -1.34 5.27 1.67
N LEU A 126 -0.16 4.83 2.09
CA LEU A 126 0.13 4.59 3.50
C LEU A 126 0.27 5.91 4.27
N SER A 127 0.98 6.90 3.72
CA SER A 127 1.08 8.23 4.32
C SER A 127 -0.28 8.87 4.55
N ASP A 128 -1.16 8.84 3.54
CA ASP A 128 -2.52 9.39 3.65
C ASP A 128 -3.33 8.66 4.72
N TYR A 129 -3.25 7.32 4.76
CA TYR A 129 -3.90 6.54 5.81
C TYR A 129 -3.43 6.94 7.21
N LEU A 130 -2.11 7.05 7.43
CA LEU A 130 -1.53 7.41 8.72
C LEU A 130 -1.94 8.84 9.14
N GLU A 131 -1.92 9.81 8.23
CA GLU A 131 -2.33 11.19 8.50
C GLU A 131 -3.81 11.24 8.93
N ASN A 132 -4.69 10.56 8.19
CA ASN A 132 -6.13 10.55 8.43
C ASN A 132 -6.52 9.79 9.72
N HIS A 133 -5.67 8.89 10.22
CA HIS A 133 -5.93 8.07 11.41
C HIS A 133 -4.99 8.40 12.58
N ARG A 134 -4.23 9.50 12.52
CA ARG A 134 -3.16 9.82 13.48
C ARG A 134 -3.62 9.84 14.93
N GLU A 135 -4.77 10.43 15.22
CA GLU A 135 -5.32 10.51 16.58
C GLU A 135 -5.71 9.11 17.10
N GLN A 136 -6.36 8.30 16.26
CA GLN A 136 -6.81 6.95 16.62
C GLN A 136 -5.62 6.01 16.86
N LEU A 137 -4.59 6.11 16.03
CA LEU A 137 -3.35 5.35 16.17
C LEU A 137 -2.60 5.75 17.45
N ARG A 138 -2.58 7.04 17.80
CA ARG A 138 -2.00 7.53 19.07
C ARG A 138 -2.75 7.02 20.29
N GLU A 139 -4.08 7.06 20.29
CA GLU A 139 -4.89 6.51 21.38
C GLU A 139 -4.71 5.00 21.53
N GLY A 140 -4.58 4.28 20.40
CA GLY A 140 -4.28 2.85 20.38
C GLY A 140 -2.92 2.51 20.99
N LEU A 141 -1.86 3.21 20.56
CA LEU A 141 -0.51 3.02 21.10
C LEU A 141 -0.44 3.38 22.59
N SER A 142 -1.07 4.49 22.99
CA SER A 142 -1.12 4.89 24.39
C SER A 142 -1.76 3.82 25.25
N ARG A 143 -2.84 3.17 24.80
CA ARG A 143 -3.52 2.10 25.54
C ARG A 143 -2.64 0.86 25.77
N PHE A 144 -1.77 0.53 24.80
CA PHE A 144 -0.82 -0.58 24.95
C PHE A 144 0.26 -0.28 26.00
N GLU A 145 0.68 0.98 26.14
CA GLU A 145 1.70 1.38 27.13
C GLU A 145 1.22 1.27 28.59
N TRP A 146 -0.09 1.26 28.86
CA TRP A 146 -0.65 1.13 30.22
C TRP A 146 -0.98 -0.32 30.63
N GLU A 147 -1.01 -1.28 29.70
CA GLU A 147 -1.32 -2.69 30.00
C GLU A 147 -0.06 -3.51 30.36
N GLU A 148 1.14 -2.94 30.22
CA GLU A 148 2.42 -3.59 30.57
C GLU A 148 2.98 -3.21 31.96
N GLU A 149 2.25 -2.48 32.81
CA GLU A 149 2.59 -2.22 34.23
C GLU A 149 1.77 -3.07 35.21
#